data_AF-A0A522RIR9-F1
#
_entry.id   AF-A0A522RIR9-F1
#
_cell.length_a   1.000
_cell.length_b   1.000
_cell.length_c   1.000
_cell.angle_alpha   90.00
_cell.angle_beta   90.00
_cell.angle_gamma   90.00
#
_symmetry.space_group_name_H-M   'P 1'
#
loop_
_entity.id
_entity.type
_entity.pdbx_description
1 polymer ?
#
loop_
_entity_poly.entity_id
_entity_poly.type
_entity_poly.pdbx_seq_one_letter_code
_entity_poly.pdbx_strand_id
1 'polypeptide(L)'
;MKKIFFLAAAIILSATGFKSVAQSNSNQPATIRIKTSVQCTMCRKRITDYFRREPGVLRVDVNYYNKIVTVRYIPSEIPPSYILNDIANLGYDADTVKANPDFYKKLPVCCQQGGGMEMMRKMGIRDY
;
A
#
# COMPACT_ATOMS: atom_id res chain seq x y z
N MET A 1 24.91 12.11 -66.74
CA MET A 1 24.15 11.30 -65.76
C MET A 1 24.92 11.19 -64.44
N LYS A 2 25.02 12.28 -63.67
CA LYS A 2 25.76 12.33 -62.37
C LYS A 2 25.05 13.18 -61.30
N LYS A 3 23.94 13.85 -61.65
CA LYS A 3 23.20 14.77 -60.79
C LYS A 3 22.01 14.13 -60.07
N ILE A 4 21.61 12.92 -60.48
CA ILE A 4 20.46 12.19 -59.90
C ILE A 4 20.86 11.46 -58.60
N PHE A 5 22.13 11.10 -58.45
CA PHE A 5 22.65 10.49 -57.22
C PHE A 5 22.74 11.45 -56.01
N PHE A 6 22.69 12.76 -56.24
CA PHE A 6 22.76 13.76 -55.17
C PHE A 6 21.40 14.09 -54.53
N LEU A 7 20.28 13.67 -55.11
CA LEU A 7 18.93 13.95 -54.56
C LEU A 7 18.41 12.85 -53.62
N ALA A 8 19.04 11.68 -53.58
CA ALA A 8 18.63 10.57 -52.70
C ALA A 8 19.20 10.67 -51.27
N ALA A 9 20.20 11.52 -51.02
CA ALA A 9 20.86 11.64 -49.72
C ALA A 9 20.16 12.61 -48.75
N ALA A 10 19.20 13.41 -49.20
CA ALA A 10 18.52 14.42 -48.37
C ALA A 10 17.25 13.90 -47.65
N ILE A 11 16.80 12.67 -47.92
CA ILE A 11 15.52 12.15 -47.41
C ILE A 11 15.70 11.22 -46.19
N ILE A 12 16.93 10.83 -45.85
CA ILE A 12 17.20 9.82 -44.80
C ILE A 12 17.42 10.45 -43.40
N LEU A 13 17.50 11.77 -43.27
CA LEU A 13 17.81 12.44 -41.99
C LEU A 13 16.59 12.77 -41.09
N SER A 14 15.37 12.42 -41.48
CA SER A 14 14.15 12.77 -40.73
C SER A 14 13.55 11.67 -39.86
N ALA A 15 14.15 10.47 -39.80
CA ALA A 15 13.55 9.30 -39.16
C ALA A 15 14.10 8.94 -37.76
N THR A 16 14.95 9.75 -37.13
CA THR A 16 15.24 9.55 -35.69
C THR A 16 14.13 10.19 -34.87
N GLY A 17 13.03 9.45 -34.73
CA GLY A 17 11.91 9.82 -33.87
C GLY A 17 12.40 10.11 -32.45
N PHE A 18 12.03 11.29 -31.95
CA PHE A 18 12.11 11.62 -30.53
C PHE A 18 11.41 10.51 -29.74
N LYS A 19 12.19 9.67 -29.05
CA LYS A 19 11.68 8.80 -28.00
C LYS A 19 11.32 9.73 -26.84
N SER A 20 10.07 10.20 -26.79
CA SER A 20 9.53 10.89 -25.63
C SER A 20 9.69 9.98 -24.42
N VAL A 21 10.65 10.28 -23.54
CA VAL A 21 10.74 9.63 -22.25
C VAL A 21 9.53 10.13 -21.47
N ALA A 22 8.52 9.29 -21.30
CA ALA A 22 7.45 9.56 -20.36
C ALA A 22 8.08 9.42 -18.96
N GLN A 23 8.62 10.53 -18.45
CA GLN A 23 9.17 10.60 -17.10
C GLN A 23 8.02 10.33 -16.14
N SER A 24 7.98 9.09 -15.64
CA SER A 24 7.15 8.68 -14.51
C SER A 24 7.42 9.67 -13.38
N ASN A 25 6.46 10.57 -13.15
CA ASN A 25 6.50 11.50 -12.03
C ASN A 25 6.40 10.64 -10.77
N SER A 26 7.52 10.45 -10.07
CA SER A 26 7.60 9.67 -8.83
C SER A 26 6.72 10.23 -7.69
N ASN A 27 6.20 11.45 -7.87
CA ASN A 27 5.26 12.11 -6.98
C ASN A 27 3.77 11.80 -7.26
N GLN A 28 3.45 10.91 -8.20
CA GLN A 28 2.06 10.49 -8.38
C GLN A 28 1.61 9.60 -7.21
N PRO A 29 0.48 9.92 -6.55
CA PRO A 29 -0.08 9.08 -5.49
C PRO A 29 -0.33 7.65 -5.97
N ALA A 30 0.22 6.67 -5.25
CA ALA A 30 -0.12 5.27 -5.43
C ALA A 30 -1.14 4.82 -4.37
N THR A 31 -1.87 3.75 -4.67
CA THR A 31 -2.78 3.11 -3.72
C THR A 31 -2.40 1.65 -3.56
N ILE A 32 -2.27 1.20 -2.31
CA ILE A 32 -2.05 -0.21 -1.96
C ILE A 32 -3.21 -0.72 -1.12
N ARG A 33 -3.59 -1.97 -1.34
CA ARG A 33 -4.62 -2.69 -0.57
C ARG A 33 -3.94 -3.86 0.12
N ILE A 34 -3.99 -3.85 1.45
CA ILE A 34 -3.25 -4.77 2.30
C ILE A 34 -4.27 -5.61 3.08
N LYS A 35 -4.17 -6.93 2.99
CA LYS A 35 -4.96 -7.84 3.83
C LYS A 35 -4.35 -7.87 5.22
N THR A 36 -5.15 -7.67 6.25
CA THR A 36 -4.67 -7.54 7.62
C THR A 36 -5.44 -8.39 8.63
N SER A 37 -5.02 -8.37 9.89
CA SER A 37 -5.68 -9.10 10.97
C SER A 37 -6.70 -8.29 11.77
N VAL A 38 -7.09 -7.11 11.28
CA VAL A 38 -8.06 -6.22 11.94
C VAL A 38 -9.40 -6.92 12.15
N GLN A 39 -10.04 -6.61 13.26
CA GLN A 39 -11.30 -7.26 13.64
C GLN A 39 -12.41 -6.25 13.86
N CYS A 40 -12.16 -5.17 14.59
CA CYS A 40 -13.19 -4.24 15.04
C CYS A 40 -12.88 -2.77 14.73
N THR A 41 -13.83 -1.90 15.06
CA THR A 41 -13.70 -0.44 14.97
C THR A 41 -12.52 0.13 15.74
N MET A 42 -12.13 -0.49 16.87
CA MET A 42 -10.95 -0.10 17.64
C MET A 42 -9.64 -0.43 16.91
N CYS A 43 -9.55 -1.57 16.25
CA CYS A 43 -8.40 -1.91 15.41
C CYS A 43 -8.24 -0.90 14.27
N ARG A 44 -9.36 -0.55 13.61
CA ARG A 44 -9.40 0.51 12.58
C ARG A 44 -8.83 1.81 13.12
N LYS A 45 -9.33 2.28 14.27
CA LYS A 45 -8.90 3.55 14.87
C LYS A 45 -7.39 3.59 15.12
N ARG A 46 -6.80 2.52 15.68
CA ARG A 46 -5.36 2.45 15.96
C ARG A 46 -4.51 2.62 14.69
N ILE A 47 -4.85 1.88 13.62
CA ILE A 47 -4.13 1.97 12.35
C ILE A 47 -4.30 3.35 11.71
N THR A 48 -5.53 3.89 11.69
CA THR A 48 -5.78 5.21 11.11
C THR A 48 -5.09 6.34 11.90
N ASP A 49 -5.05 6.26 13.23
CA ASP A 49 -4.41 7.27 14.09
C ASP A 49 -2.88 7.24 13.98
N TYR A 50 -2.29 6.07 13.69
CA TYR A 50 -0.87 5.97 13.37
C TYR A 50 -0.57 6.64 12.03
N PHE A 51 -1.18 6.17 10.94
CA PHE A 51 -0.87 6.67 9.60
C PHE A 51 -1.31 8.11 9.32
N ARG A 52 -2.21 8.69 10.13
CA ARG A 52 -2.52 10.12 10.06
C ARG A 52 -1.28 11.00 10.36
N ARG A 53 -0.31 10.46 11.08
CA ARG A 53 0.92 11.17 11.48
C ARG A 53 2.13 10.80 10.62
N GLU A 54 2.01 9.80 9.74
CA GLU A 54 3.13 9.36 8.92
C GLU A 54 3.30 10.25 7.68
N PRO A 55 4.50 10.80 7.45
CA PRO A 55 4.80 11.53 6.22
C PRO A 55 4.71 10.59 5.01
N GLY A 56 4.38 11.14 3.85
CA GLY A 56 4.17 10.36 2.62
C GLY A 56 2.83 9.60 2.54
N VAL A 57 2.05 9.52 3.63
CA VAL A 57 0.70 8.92 3.60
C VAL A 57 -0.37 10.01 3.42
N LEU A 58 -1.16 9.87 2.36
CA LEU A 58 -2.20 10.84 2.00
C LEU A 58 -3.57 10.47 2.54
N ARG A 59 -3.88 9.18 2.61
CA ARG A 59 -5.16 8.68 3.11
C ARG A 59 -5.05 7.23 3.53
N VAL A 60 -5.73 6.86 4.61
CA VAL A 60 -5.92 5.47 5.03
C VAL A 60 -7.39 5.19 5.24
N ASP A 61 -7.86 4.10 4.67
CA ASP A 61 -9.16 3.52 4.99
C ASP A 61 -9.00 2.06 5.43
N VAL A 62 -9.67 1.70 6.53
CA VAL A 62 -9.61 0.35 7.09
C VAL A 62 -11.01 -0.23 7.07
N ASN A 63 -11.19 -1.25 6.25
CA ASN A 63 -12.39 -2.05 6.20
C ASN A 63 -12.17 -3.33 7.01
N TYR A 64 -12.68 -3.33 8.25
CA TYR A 64 -12.50 -4.47 9.16
C TYR A 64 -13.40 -5.67 8.80
N TYR A 65 -14.51 -5.48 8.10
CA TYR A 65 -15.35 -6.57 7.59
C TYR A 65 -14.60 -7.43 6.58
N ASN A 66 -13.94 -6.78 5.61
CA ASN A 66 -13.16 -7.45 4.57
C ASN A 66 -11.71 -7.70 4.99
N LYS A 67 -11.30 -7.17 6.16
CA LYS A 67 -9.93 -7.17 6.67
C LYS A 67 -8.93 -6.54 5.70
N ILE A 68 -9.31 -5.45 5.04
CA ILE A 68 -8.48 -4.74 4.06
C ILE A 68 -8.18 -3.33 4.57
N VAL A 69 -6.89 -2.99 4.59
CA VAL A 69 -6.39 -1.62 4.77
C VAL A 69 -6.01 -1.07 3.40
N THR A 70 -6.61 0.04 3.01
CA THR A 70 -6.29 0.75 1.77
C THR A 70 -5.52 2.01 2.11
N VAL A 71 -4.28 2.11 1.62
CA VAL A 71 -3.40 3.25 1.87
C VAL A 71 -3.10 3.95 0.55
N ARG A 72 -3.38 5.25 0.49
CA ARG A 72 -2.94 6.13 -0.58
C ARG A 72 -1.70 6.88 -0.10
N TYR A 73 -0.60 6.76 -0.83
CA TYR A 73 0.71 7.27 -0.42
C TYR A 73 1.51 7.81 -1.60
N ILE A 74 2.62 8.50 -1.32
CA ILE A 74 3.57 9.02 -2.30
C ILE A 74 4.77 8.05 -2.38
N PRO A 75 4.96 7.30 -3.48
CA PRO A 75 6.04 6.31 -3.61
C PRO A 75 7.45 6.89 -3.60
N SER A 76 7.62 8.16 -3.95
CA SER A 76 8.91 8.86 -3.85
C SER A 76 9.32 9.15 -2.41
N GLU A 77 8.37 9.24 -1.48
CA GLU A 77 8.64 9.52 -0.06
C GLU A 77 8.74 8.23 0.76
N ILE A 78 7.81 7.30 0.56
CA ILE A 78 7.77 6.03 1.30
C ILE A 78 7.57 4.83 0.37
N PRO A 79 8.34 3.74 0.52
CA PRO A 79 8.12 2.53 -0.25
C PRO A 79 6.93 1.73 0.32
N PRO A 80 6.24 0.91 -0.49
CA PRO A 80 5.12 0.09 -0.03
C PRO A 80 5.52 -0.87 1.10
N SER A 81 6.75 -1.39 1.09
CA SER A 81 7.27 -2.26 2.15
C SER A 81 7.29 -1.59 3.53
N TYR A 82 7.50 -0.27 3.59
CA TYR A 82 7.44 0.49 4.82
C TYR A 82 6.05 0.42 5.44
N ILE A 83 5.00 0.58 4.62
CA ILE A 83 3.60 0.51 5.06
C ILE A 83 3.27 -0.89 5.62
N LEU A 84 3.74 -1.97 5.00
CA LEU A 84 3.52 -3.33 5.49
C LEU A 84 4.22 -3.55 6.84
N ASN A 85 5.48 -3.11 6.96
CA ASN A 85 6.26 -3.23 8.19
C ASN A 85 5.66 -2.41 9.33
N ASP A 86 5.12 -1.23 9.04
CA ASP A 86 4.46 -0.39 10.04
C ASP A 86 3.19 -1.04 10.58
N ILE A 87 2.37 -1.64 9.71
CA ILE A 87 1.20 -2.42 10.16
C ILE A 87 1.64 -3.60 11.04
N ALA A 88 2.72 -4.29 10.67
CA ALA A 88 3.31 -5.35 11.47
C ALA A 88 3.82 -4.85 12.84
N ASN A 89 4.45 -3.68 12.89
CA ASN A 89 4.92 -3.04 14.11
C ASN A 89 3.79 -2.42 14.94
N LEU A 90 2.60 -2.22 14.38
CA LEU A 90 1.39 -1.94 15.15
C LEU A 90 0.80 -3.22 15.79
N GLY A 91 1.37 -4.40 15.48
CA GLY A 91 0.92 -5.70 15.99
C GLY A 91 -0.15 -6.36 15.13
N TYR A 92 -0.30 -5.98 13.85
CA TYR A 92 -1.26 -6.60 12.93
C TYR A 92 -0.55 -7.31 11.79
N ASP A 93 -1.12 -8.39 11.26
CA ASP A 93 -0.60 -9.00 10.03
C ASP A 93 -0.80 -8.03 8.85
N ALA A 94 0.12 -8.04 7.89
CA ALA A 94 0.09 -7.22 6.67
C ALA A 94 0.52 -8.07 5.46
N ASP A 95 -0.45 -8.64 4.75
CA ASP A 95 -0.26 -9.60 3.66
C ASP A 95 0.69 -10.74 4.04
N THR A 96 1.92 -10.70 3.53
CA THR A 96 2.97 -11.70 3.77
C THR A 96 3.81 -11.39 5.00
N VAL A 97 3.70 -10.20 5.58
CA VAL A 97 4.43 -9.77 6.79
C VAL A 97 3.59 -10.09 8.02
N LYS A 98 4.15 -10.85 8.94
CA LYS A 98 3.50 -11.21 10.21
C LYS A 98 3.66 -10.11 11.24
N ALA A 99 2.65 -9.98 12.12
CA ALA A 99 2.68 -9.07 13.24
C ALA A 99 3.97 -9.25 14.06
N ASN A 100 4.61 -8.13 14.42
CA ASN A 100 5.76 -8.16 15.29
C ASN A 100 5.32 -8.67 16.68
N PRO A 101 5.91 -9.75 17.21
CA PRO A 101 5.44 -10.40 18.42
C PRO A 101 5.49 -9.49 19.65
N ASP A 102 6.44 -8.55 19.72
CA ASP A 102 6.60 -7.67 20.86
C ASP A 102 5.53 -6.58 20.90
N PHE A 103 5.12 -6.08 19.73
CA PHE A 103 4.02 -5.12 19.63
C PHE A 103 2.67 -5.80 19.72
N TYR A 104 2.53 -7.02 19.18
CA TYR A 104 1.35 -7.84 19.32
C TYR A 104 0.98 -8.09 20.79
N LYS A 105 1.96 -8.44 21.62
CA LYS A 105 1.75 -8.64 23.08
C LYS A 105 1.28 -7.38 23.80
N LYS A 106 1.62 -6.19 23.28
CA LYS A 106 1.22 -4.89 23.84
C LYS A 106 -0.15 -4.43 23.35
N LEU A 107 -0.75 -5.10 22.37
CA LEU A 107 -2.11 -4.81 21.95
C LEU A 107 -3.10 -5.13 23.08
N PRO A 108 -4.19 -4.36 23.22
CA PRO A 108 -5.30 -4.75 24.06
C PRO A 108 -5.79 -6.15 23.69
N VAL A 109 -6.26 -6.93 24.67
CA VAL A 109 -6.73 -8.32 24.48
C VAL A 109 -7.79 -8.42 23.36
N CYS A 110 -8.64 -7.41 23.20
CA CYS A 110 -9.64 -7.37 22.13
C CYS A 110 -9.08 -7.17 20.72
N CYS A 111 -7.84 -6.66 20.60
CA CYS A 111 -7.17 -6.37 19.33
C CYS A 111 -6.21 -7.50 18.90
N GLN A 112 -5.97 -8.48 19.76
CA GLN A 112 -5.15 -9.65 19.47
C GLN A 112 -5.94 -10.67 18.64
N GLN A 113 -5.29 -11.29 17.64
CA GLN A 113 -5.85 -12.43 16.91
C GLN A 113 -6.17 -13.56 17.89
N GLY A 114 -7.39 -14.07 17.87
CA GLY A 114 -7.82 -15.06 18.86
C GLY A 114 -8.45 -14.49 20.13
N GLY A 115 -8.47 -13.15 20.29
CA GLY A 115 -9.13 -12.47 21.41
C GLY A 115 -10.66 -12.47 21.30
N GLY A 116 -11.27 -11.39 21.81
CA GLY A 116 -12.72 -11.28 22.05
C GLY A 116 -13.62 -11.83 20.94
N MET A 117 -13.41 -11.46 19.67
CA MET A 117 -14.32 -11.88 18.59
C MET A 117 -14.04 -13.27 18.02
N GLU A 118 -12.79 -13.76 18.01
CA GLU A 118 -12.54 -15.16 17.63
C GLU A 118 -13.12 -16.11 18.69
N MET A 119 -12.99 -15.75 19.97
CA MET A 119 -13.57 -16.48 21.09
C MET A 119 -15.11 -16.48 20.98
N MET A 120 -15.74 -15.32 20.78
CA MET A 120 -17.18 -15.21 20.58
C MET A 120 -17.67 -16.01 19.37
N ARG A 121 -16.94 -15.96 18.24
CA ARG A 121 -17.24 -16.76 17.05
C ARG A 121 -17.12 -18.27 17.30
N LYS A 122 -16.08 -18.72 18.02
CA LYS A 122 -15.93 -20.13 18.43
C LYS A 122 -17.02 -20.56 19.41
N MET A 123 -17.52 -19.63 20.21
CA MET A 123 -18.63 -19.84 21.15
C MET A 123 -20.02 -19.69 20.49
N GLY A 124 -20.10 -19.46 19.18
CA GLY A 124 -21.36 -19.34 18.45
C GLY A 124 -22.17 -18.08 18.77
N ILE A 125 -21.56 -17.08 19.40
CA ILE A 125 -22.20 -15.80 19.70
C ILE A 125 -22.17 -14.98 18.41
N ARG A 126 -23.34 -14.76 17.81
CA ARG A 126 -23.49 -13.97 16.58
C ARG A 126 -23.37 -12.49 16.93
N ASP A 127 -22.47 -11.81 16.24
CA ASP A 127 -22.35 -10.35 16.28
C ASP A 127 -23.61 -9.75 15.65
N TYR A 128 -24.58 -9.35 16.50
CA TYR A 128 -25.76 -8.56 16.13
C TYR A 128 -25.65 -7.16 16.73
#